data_AF-A0A956IYN9-F1
#
_entry.id   AF-A0A956IYN9-F1
#
_cell.length_a   1.000
_cell.length_b   1.000
_cell.length_c   1.000
_cell.angle_alpha   90.00
_cell.angle_beta   90.00
_cell.angle_gamma   90.00
#
_symmetry.space_group_name_H-M   'P 1'
#
loop_
_entity.id
_entity.type
_entity.pdbx_description
1 polymer ?
#
loop_
_entity_poly.entity_id
_entity_poly.type
_entity_poly.pdbx_seq_one_letter_code
_entity_poly.pdbx_strand_id
1 'polypeptide(L)'
;MSAETQEIIRVHGVAHGGHGVGRAEGEGADPRVWLVDGALPGERVTATRLREAKQMIRGRALEILEASPARVTPPCPLAATCGGCSWQHVAADAQIELKRQIVDGQLRHLGVTVRRAVPSPAALGYRRRARL
;
A
#
# COMPACT_ATOMS: atom_id res chain seq x y z
N MET A 1 -3.60 11.77 26.22
CA MET A 1 -2.92 11.55 24.91
C MET A 1 -2.27 10.18 24.98
N SER A 2 -3.03 9.13 24.67
CA SER A 2 -2.50 7.76 24.66
C SER A 2 -1.43 7.69 23.58
N ALA A 3 -0.21 7.28 23.93
CA ALA A 3 0.85 7.10 22.97
C ALA A 3 0.36 6.12 21.90
N GLU A 4 0.12 6.61 20.67
CA GLU A 4 -0.13 5.72 19.54
C GLU A 4 1.09 4.82 19.40
N THR A 5 0.88 3.51 19.57
CA THR A 5 1.96 2.53 19.43
C THR A 5 2.42 2.53 17.99
N GLN A 6 3.65 2.98 17.77
CA GLN A 6 4.31 3.02 16.46
C GLN A 6 5.31 1.88 16.37
N GLU A 7 5.34 1.21 15.22
CA GLU A 7 6.29 0.14 14.93
C GLU A 7 6.96 0.37 13.58
N ILE A 8 8.20 -0.08 13.46
CA ILE A 8 8.92 -0.09 12.19
C ILE A 8 8.50 -1.34 11.44
N ILE A 9 7.94 -1.17 10.25
CA ILE A 9 7.42 -2.25 9.41
C ILE A 9 8.30 -2.40 8.18
N ARG A 10 8.75 -3.64 7.94
CA ARG A 10 9.36 -4.05 6.68
C ARG A 10 8.27 -4.52 5.72
N VAL A 11 8.09 -3.80 4.63
CA VAL A 11 7.04 -4.10 3.65
C VAL A 11 7.62 -4.95 2.52
N HIS A 12 7.07 -6.13 2.34
CA HIS A 12 7.57 -7.14 1.39
C HIS A 12 6.54 -7.53 0.33
N GLY A 13 5.29 -7.08 0.43
CA GLY A 13 4.24 -7.41 -0.52
C GLY A 13 3.15 -6.36 -0.59
N VAL A 14 2.15 -6.61 -1.43
CA VAL A 14 0.99 -5.74 -1.59
C VAL A 14 -0.28 -6.59 -1.56
N ALA A 15 -1.31 -6.10 -0.86
CA ALA A 15 -2.61 -6.74 -0.78
C ALA A 15 -3.66 -5.99 -1.61
N HIS A 16 -4.83 -6.62 -1.76
CA HIS A 16 -6.00 -5.99 -2.34
C HIS A 16 -6.28 -4.62 -1.67
N GLY A 17 -6.64 -3.62 -2.48
CA GLY A 17 -6.79 -2.24 -2.02
C GLY A 17 -5.51 -1.40 -2.10
N GLY A 18 -4.36 -2.02 -2.35
CA GLY A 18 -3.06 -1.32 -2.41
C GLY A 18 -2.38 -1.14 -1.07
N HIS A 19 -2.78 -1.92 -0.07
CA HIS A 19 -2.15 -1.93 1.24
C HIS A 19 -0.78 -2.63 1.16
N GLY A 20 0.26 -2.01 1.71
CA GLY A 20 1.55 -2.67 1.89
C GLY A 20 1.41 -3.82 2.89
N VAL A 21 1.98 -4.97 2.57
CA VAL A 21 2.01 -6.16 3.44
C VAL A 21 3.40 -6.26 4.05
N GLY A 22 3.47 -6.32 5.37
CA GLY A 22 4.73 -6.37 6.08
C GLY A 22 4.66 -7.00 7.46
N ARG A 23 5.81 -6.98 8.14
CA ARG A 23 5.96 -7.41 9.54
C ARG A 23 6.72 -6.35 10.31
N ALA A 24 6.41 -6.23 11.60
CA ALA A 24 7.15 -5.37 12.50
C ALA A 24 8.58 -5.92 12.71
N GLU A 25 9.55 -5.01 12.79
CA GLU A 25 10.95 -5.30 13.10
C GLU A 25 11.26 -4.92 14.56
N GLY A 26 12.26 -5.59 15.15
CA GLY A 26 12.73 -5.32 16.51
C GLY A 26 12.44 -6.43 17.51
N GLU A 27 13.10 -6.36 18.66
CA GLU A 27 12.88 -7.31 19.75
C GLU A 27 11.53 -7.07 20.41
N GLY A 28 10.72 -8.13 20.59
CA GLY A 28 9.35 -8.01 21.09
C GLY A 28 8.33 -7.48 20.08
N ALA A 29 8.70 -7.36 18.80
CA ALA A 29 7.81 -6.94 17.74
C ALA A 29 6.59 -7.87 17.58
N ASP A 30 5.45 -7.31 17.19
CA ASP A 30 4.22 -8.09 17.03
C ASP A 30 4.33 -9.07 15.85
N PRO A 31 4.07 -10.38 16.05
CA PRO A 31 4.24 -11.38 15.00
C PRO A 31 3.11 -11.38 13.96
N ARG A 32 2.05 -10.58 14.14
CA ARG A 32 0.93 -10.50 13.19
C ARG A 32 1.36 -9.81 11.89
N VAL A 33 0.62 -10.08 10.81
CA VAL A 33 0.84 -9.43 9.52
C VAL A 33 0.27 -8.02 9.56
N TRP A 34 1.03 -7.06 9.04
CA TRP A 34 0.59 -5.68 8.89
C TRP A 34 0.06 -5.41 7.48
N LEU A 35 -1.10 -4.75 7.41
CA LEU A 35 -1.65 -4.12 6.22
C LEU A 35 -1.54 -2.60 6.39
N VAL A 36 -0.57 -2.00 5.71
CA VAL A 36 -0.16 -0.61 5.92
C VAL A 36 -0.64 0.27 4.77
N ASP A 37 -1.54 1.20 5.07
CA ASP A 37 -1.95 2.25 4.13
C ASP A 37 -0.76 3.17 3.81
N GLY A 38 -0.54 3.41 2.51
CA GLY A 38 0.48 4.35 2.04
C GLY A 38 1.90 3.80 1.94
N ALA A 39 2.10 2.49 2.14
CA ALA A 39 3.41 1.84 2.04
C ALA A 39 3.50 0.92 0.81
N LEU A 40 4.68 0.90 0.18
CA LEU A 40 4.99 0.06 -0.99
C LEU A 40 5.84 -1.14 -0.60
N PRO A 41 5.81 -2.23 -1.38
CA PRO A 41 6.82 -3.28 -1.29
C PRO A 41 8.24 -2.73 -1.45
N GLY A 42 9.16 -3.26 -0.64
CA GLY A 42 10.56 -2.85 -0.60
C GLY A 42 10.85 -1.72 0.40
N GLU A 43 9.84 -1.19 1.07
CA GLU A 43 10.03 -0.07 2.01
C GLU A 43 10.24 -0.52 3.44
N ARG A 44 10.88 0.36 4.19
CA ARG A 44 10.86 0.36 5.66
C ARG A 44 10.15 1.62 6.13
N VAL A 45 9.10 1.47 6.93
CA VAL A 45 8.23 2.59 7.32
C VAL A 45 7.95 2.56 8.81
N THR A 46 7.78 3.72 9.43
CA THR A 46 7.14 3.81 10.75
C THR A 46 5.63 3.79 10.52
N ALA A 47 4.89 2.90 11.18
CA ALA A 47 3.45 2.80 11.03
C ALA A 47 2.72 2.89 12.38
N THR A 48 1.57 3.56 12.38
CA THR A 48 0.64 3.57 13.52
C THR A 48 -0.44 2.51 13.35
N ARG A 49 -0.90 1.93 14.46
CA ARG A 49 -1.99 0.96 14.51
C ARG A 49 -3.33 1.67 14.36
N LEU A 50 -4.14 1.24 13.40
CA LEU A 50 -5.51 1.76 13.20
C LEU A 50 -6.58 0.78 13.69
N ARG A 51 -6.40 -0.51 13.41
CA ARG A 51 -7.34 -1.55 13.82
C ARG A 51 -6.64 -2.88 13.97
N GLU A 52 -6.98 -3.59 15.02
CA GLU A 52 -6.45 -4.93 15.27
C GLU A 52 -7.47 -6.02 14.99
N ALA A 53 -6.98 -7.13 14.47
CA ALA A 53 -7.69 -8.39 14.37
C ALA A 53 -6.79 -9.53 14.89
N LYS A 54 -7.37 -10.72 15.04
CA LYS A 54 -6.67 -11.89 15.60
C LYS A 54 -5.36 -12.24 14.87
N GLN A 55 -5.33 -12.06 13.55
CA GLN A 55 -4.22 -12.49 12.68
C GLN A 55 -3.50 -11.34 11.98
N MET A 56 -4.06 -10.13 12.03
CA MET A 56 -3.53 -8.99 11.28
C MET A 56 -3.75 -7.67 12.01
N ILE A 57 -2.91 -6.71 11.67
CA ILE A 57 -3.02 -5.31 12.11
C ILE A 57 -3.19 -4.47 10.85
N ARG A 58 -4.21 -3.60 10.85
CA ARG A 58 -4.31 -2.52 9.88
C ARG A 58 -3.63 -1.30 10.47
N GLY A 59 -2.76 -0.70 9.68
CA GLY A 59 -2.02 0.49 10.07
C GLY A 59 -1.92 1.49 8.93
N ARG A 60 -1.29 2.62 9.22
CA ARG A 60 -0.96 3.65 8.23
C ARG A 60 0.50 4.05 8.40
N ALA A 61 1.20 4.18 7.28
CA ALA A 61 2.55 4.71 7.27
C ALA A 61 2.53 6.18 7.73
N LEU A 62 3.34 6.49 8.75
CA LEU A 62 3.59 7.84 9.24
C LEU A 62 4.81 8.43 8.55
N GLU A 63 5.87 7.64 8.44
CA GLU A 63 7.15 8.06 7.87
C GLU A 63 7.74 6.94 7.01
N ILE A 64 8.36 7.32 5.90
CA ILE A 64 9.07 6.41 5.01
C ILE A 64 10.56 6.50 5.35
N LEU A 65 11.07 5.51 6.06
CA LEU A 65 12.48 5.45 6.49
C LEU A 65 13.39 5.03 5.33
N GLU A 66 12.91 4.07 4.53
CA GLU A 66 13.56 3.62 3.29
C GLU A 66 12.51 3.55 2.20
N ALA A 67 12.64 4.42 1.19
CA ALA A 67 11.68 4.53 0.10
C ALA A 67 11.95 3.51 -1.01
N SER A 68 10.87 2.98 -1.59
CA SER A 68 10.96 2.15 -2.78
C SER A 68 11.33 3.02 -3.98
N PRO A 69 12.12 2.52 -4.95
CA PRO A 69 12.38 3.25 -6.20
C PRO A 69 11.09 3.52 -7.00
N ALA A 70 10.02 2.79 -6.71
CA ALA A 70 8.71 3.01 -7.31
C ALA A 70 7.89 4.11 -6.62
N ARG A 71 8.36 4.68 -5.50
CA ARG A 71 7.67 5.78 -4.81
C ARG A 71 7.85 7.08 -5.58
N VAL A 72 6.76 7.84 -5.72
CA VAL A 72 6.77 9.19 -6.30
C VAL A 72 5.99 10.14 -5.41
N THR A 73 6.29 11.43 -5.51
CA THR A 73 5.48 12.47 -4.88
C THR A 73 4.10 12.51 -5.54
N PRO A 74 3.00 12.37 -4.79
CA PRO A 74 1.66 12.48 -5.34
C PRO A 74 1.45 13.84 -6.03
N PRO A 75 0.84 13.88 -7.23
CA PRO A 75 0.54 15.14 -7.91
C PRO A 75 -0.59 15.94 -7.23
N CYS A 76 -1.42 15.29 -6.40
CA CYS A 76 -2.47 15.94 -5.64
C CYS A 76 -2.02 16.19 -4.19
N PRO A 77 -2.08 17.44 -3.68
CA PRO A 77 -1.68 17.74 -2.30
C PRO A 77 -2.60 17.10 -1.25
N LEU A 78 -3.83 16.74 -1.63
CA LEU A 78 -4.81 16.11 -0.74
C LEU A 78 -4.78 14.57 -0.80
N ALA A 79 -3.86 13.97 -1.56
CA ALA A 79 -3.83 12.53 -1.80
C ALA A 79 -3.78 11.70 -0.49
N ALA A 80 -3.11 12.22 0.54
CA ALA A 80 -2.93 11.54 1.82
C ALA A 80 -4.20 11.51 2.70
N THR A 81 -5.15 12.44 2.51
CA THR A 81 -6.28 12.63 3.44
C THR A 81 -7.65 12.51 2.77
N CYS A 82 -7.77 12.81 1.48
CA CYS A 82 -9.05 12.82 0.75
C CYS A 82 -9.62 11.41 0.50
N GLY A 83 -8.79 10.36 0.50
CA GLY A 83 -9.23 8.97 0.24
C GLY A 83 -9.61 8.67 -1.22
N GLY A 84 -9.67 9.67 -2.09
CA GLY A 84 -10.06 9.50 -3.49
C GLY A 84 -9.04 8.77 -4.37
N CYS A 85 -7.77 8.73 -3.97
CA CYS A 85 -6.65 8.19 -4.74
C CYS A 85 -5.65 7.39 -3.89
N SER A 86 -5.83 6.07 -3.78
CA SER A 86 -4.95 5.22 -2.96
C SER A 86 -3.56 4.97 -3.53
N TRP A 87 -3.30 5.25 -4.82
CA TRP A 87 -2.08 4.82 -5.52
C TRP A 87 -1.20 5.97 -6.04
N GLN A 88 -1.56 7.23 -5.79
CA GLN A 88 -0.84 8.36 -6.38
C GLN A 88 0.61 8.52 -5.91
N HIS A 89 1.00 7.84 -4.83
CA HIS A 89 2.36 7.77 -4.32
C HIS A 89 3.21 6.68 -5.00
N VAL A 90 2.66 5.99 -6.00
CA VAL A 90 3.29 4.90 -6.76
C VAL A 90 3.48 5.32 -8.21
N ALA A 91 4.67 5.11 -8.77
CA ALA A 91 4.97 5.35 -10.18
C ALA A 91 4.02 4.57 -11.10
N ALA A 92 3.63 5.15 -12.24
CA ALA A 92 2.57 4.61 -13.09
C ALA A 92 2.84 3.16 -13.56
N ASP A 93 4.07 2.85 -14.01
CA ASP A 93 4.42 1.49 -14.42
C ASP A 93 4.43 0.50 -13.25
N ALA A 94 4.87 0.94 -12.07
CA ALA A 94 4.80 0.12 -10.87
C ALA A 94 3.35 -0.14 -10.43
N GLN A 95 2.42 0.81 -10.61
CA GLN A 95 1.00 0.56 -10.34
C GLN A 95 0.45 -0.59 -11.20
N ILE A 96 0.86 -0.68 -12.47
CA ILE A 96 0.41 -1.73 -13.39
C ILE A 96 0.89 -3.09 -12.89
N GLU A 97 2.17 -3.19 -12.52
CA GLU A 97 2.77 -4.43 -12.04
C GLU A 97 2.22 -4.85 -10.68
N LEU A 98 2.10 -3.92 -9.72
CA LEU A 98 1.53 -4.21 -8.40
C LEU A 98 0.07 -4.66 -8.49
N LYS A 99 -0.75 -4.03 -9.36
CA LYS A 99 -2.12 -4.49 -9.60
C LYS A 99 -2.16 -5.89 -10.21
N ARG A 100 -1.24 -6.19 -11.15
CA ARG A 100 -1.10 -7.53 -11.72
C ARG A 100 -0.76 -8.55 -10.62
N GLN A 101 0.19 -8.24 -9.74
CA GLN A 101 0.57 -9.10 -8.61
C GLN A 101 -0.57 -9.37 -7.63
N ILE A 102 -1.40 -8.36 -7.35
CA ILE A 102 -2.60 -8.54 -6.50
C ILE A 102 -3.54 -9.58 -7.13
N VAL A 103 -3.86 -9.40 -8.42
CA VAL A 103 -4.78 -10.31 -9.12
C VAL A 103 -4.16 -11.70 -9.27
N ASP A 104 -2.86 -11.79 -9.58
CA ASP A 104 -2.11 -13.04 -9.65
C ASP A 104 -2.14 -13.80 -8.32
N GLY A 105 -1.84 -13.12 -7.20
CA GLY A 105 -1.91 -13.71 -5.87
C GLY A 105 -3.31 -14.25 -5.53
N GLN A 106 -4.37 -13.57 -5.99
CA GLN A 106 -5.75 -14.02 -5.78
C GLN A 106 -6.13 -15.22 -6.66
N LEU A 107 -5.64 -15.29 -7.90
CA LEU A 107 -6.04 -16.32 -8.87
C LEU A 107 -5.06 -17.50 -8.98
N ARG A 108 -3.90 -17.42 -8.33
CA ARG A 108 -2.83 -18.44 -8.41
C ARG A 108 -3.31 -19.86 -8.18
N HIS A 109 -4.21 -20.06 -7.23
CA HIS A 109 -4.76 -21.38 -6.89
C HIS A 109 -5.63 -22.00 -8.00
N LEU A 110 -6.04 -21.20 -8.98
CA LEU A 110 -6.81 -21.64 -10.15
C LEU A 110 -5.92 -21.95 -11.37
N GLY A 111 -4.60 -21.77 -11.26
CA GLY A 111 -3.66 -21.99 -12.37
C GLY A 111 -3.77 -20.97 -13.52
N VAL A 112 -4.44 -19.84 -13.29
CA VAL A 112 -4.62 -18.79 -14.30
C VAL A 112 -3.41 -17.86 -14.31
N THR A 113 -2.84 -17.63 -15.50
CA THR A 113 -1.75 -16.65 -15.68
C THR A 113 -2.32 -15.25 -15.89
N VAL A 114 -1.94 -14.30 -15.04
CA VAL A 114 -2.41 -12.91 -15.14
C VAL A 114 -1.46 -12.09 -16.02
N ARG A 115 -2.00 -11.62 -17.15
CA ARG A 115 -1.30 -10.73 -18.10
C ARG A 115 -1.15 -9.32 -17.52
N ARG A 116 -0.18 -8.56 -18.03
CA ARG A 116 0.00 -7.14 -17.71
C ARG A 116 -1.27 -6.35 -18.01
N ALA A 117 -1.68 -5.47 -17.09
CA ALA A 117 -2.85 -4.64 -17.29
C ALA A 117 -2.63 -3.60 -18.41
N VAL A 118 -3.69 -3.31 -19.16
CA VAL A 118 -3.69 -2.22 -20.14
C VAL A 118 -3.80 -0.90 -19.39
N PRO A 119 -2.86 0.05 -19.57
CA PRO A 119 -2.92 1.33 -18.88
C PRO A 119 -4.04 2.23 -19.41
N SER A 120 -4.47 3.17 -18.57
CA SER A 120 -5.29 4.30 -19.01
C SER A 120 -4.48 5.17 -19.98
N PRO A 121 -5.10 5.73 -21.05
CA PRO A 121 -4.43 6.69 -21.93
C PRO A 121 -3.92 7.94 -21.20
N ALA A 122 -4.55 8.32 -20.09
CA ALA A 122 -4.14 9.44 -19.24
C ALA A 122 -4.04 9.00 -17.77
N ALA A 123 -2.95 9.36 -17.09
CA ALA A 123 -2.72 9.06 -15.68
C ALA A 123 -3.57 9.93 -14.73
N LEU A 124 -3.93 11.14 -15.14
CA LEU A 124 -4.75 12.11 -14.42
C LEU A 124 -5.85 12.66 -15.33
N GLY A 125 -6.84 13.35 -14.76
CA GLY A 125 -7.92 13.98 -15.54
C GLY A 125 -8.92 13.02 -16.19
N TYR A 126 -8.79 11.72 -15.99
CA TYR A 126 -9.65 10.70 -16.64
C TYR A 126 -11.06 10.61 -16.05
N ARG A 127 -11.30 11.10 -14.82
CA ARG A 127 -12.63 11.06 -14.18
C ARG A 127 -13.51 12.20 -14.70
N ARG A 128 -14.65 11.85 -15.30
CA ARG A 128 -15.62 12.82 -15.86
C ARG A 128 -16.79 13.16 -14.91
N ARG A 129 -16.87 12.52 -13.75
CA ARG A 129 -17.93 12.72 -12.75
C ARG A 129 -17.35 12.62 -11.35
N ALA A 130 -17.80 13.49 -10.46
CA ALA A 130 -17.59 13.42 -9.02
C ALA A 130 -18.93 13.56 -8.30
N ARG A 131 -19.04 12.93 -7.14
CA ARG A 131 -20.09 13.19 -6.15
C ARG A 131 -19.37 13.66 -4.90
N LEU A 132 -19.69 14.88 -4.48
CA LEU A 132 -19.17 15.50 -3.27
C LEU A 132 -20.21 15.31 -2.15
#